data_AF-A0A953BGD5-F1
#
_entry.id   AF-A0A953BGD5-F1
#
_cell.length_a   1.000
_cell.length_b   1.000
_cell.length_c   1.000
_cell.angle_alpha   90.00
_cell.angle_beta   90.00
_cell.angle_gamma   90.00
#
_symmetry.space_group_name_H-M   'P 1'
#
loop_
_entity.id
_entity.type
_entity.pdbx_description
1 polymer ?
#
loop_
_entity_poly.entity_id
_entity_poly.type
_entity_poly.pdbx_seq_one_letter_code
_entity_poly.pdbx_strand_id
1 'polypeptide(L)'
;MKATRGRLKSSTKPRRLVTLDSELANALISRVLSGDKADSETAFGEICTYLEPGIRCLLKVAWVRGMDTEDIRQECLYALRFKAIPNYDPKRGESFLGFALFVIRRHIWTLVIHSTTQVRRTLNFGIQMTLLQEGHDPNSMRADLFIDTKAAQPTKEIEQREENRLLCKEILKQLTDLEYIVLEGTARGLSYKEVRDYILLKHPTLAVSVKGVDNALCRARAKAHAIVQKRKQLEAERE
;
A
#
# COMPACT_ATOMS: atom_id res chain seq x y z
N MET A 1 21.18 21.87 13.61
CA MET A 1 21.88 21.03 12.61
C MET A 1 20.88 20.59 11.55
N LYS A 2 21.00 21.10 10.31
CA LYS A 2 20.05 20.86 9.20
C LYS A 2 20.40 19.56 8.48
N ALA A 3 19.52 18.56 8.53
CA ALA A 3 19.67 17.31 7.79
C ALA A 3 19.41 17.55 6.28
N THR A 4 20.47 17.47 5.48
CA THR A 4 20.41 17.53 4.02
C THR A 4 19.75 16.28 3.46
N ARG A 5 18.59 16.45 2.82
CA ARG A 5 17.93 15.41 2.00
C ARG A 5 18.85 15.04 0.83
N GLY A 6 19.54 13.91 0.96
CA GLY A 6 20.36 13.32 -0.10
C GLY A 6 19.50 12.92 -1.30
N ARG A 7 19.56 13.73 -2.35
CA ARG A 7 19.02 13.44 -3.68
C ARG A 7 19.80 12.25 -4.27
N LEU A 8 19.15 11.10 -4.40
CA LEU A 8 19.71 9.94 -5.11
C LEU A 8 20.08 10.37 -6.53
N LYS A 9 21.38 10.44 -6.81
CA LYS A 9 21.92 10.72 -8.14
C LYS A 9 21.65 9.50 -9.04
N SER A 10 20.70 9.62 -9.96
CA SER A 10 20.51 8.68 -11.06
C SER A 10 21.60 8.90 -12.10
N SER A 11 22.69 8.14 -12.02
CA SER A 11 23.66 8.07 -13.11
C SER A 11 24.33 6.71 -13.14
N THR A 12 23.67 5.74 -13.76
CA THR A 12 24.33 4.59 -14.38
C THR A 12 23.64 4.36 -15.72
N LYS A 13 24.41 4.49 -16.81
CA LYS A 13 23.98 4.19 -18.17
C LYS A 13 23.33 2.78 -18.20
N PRO A 14 22.21 2.56 -18.89
CA PRO A 14 21.65 1.23 -19.00
C PRO A 14 22.66 0.34 -19.73
N ARG A 15 23.16 -0.70 -19.05
CA ARG A 15 23.85 -1.82 -19.72
C ARG A 15 22.90 -2.33 -20.79
N ARG A 16 23.39 -2.56 -22.01
CA ARG A 16 22.59 -3.13 -23.11
C ARG A 16 21.85 -4.35 -22.57
N LEU A 17 20.54 -4.24 -22.39
CA LEU A 17 19.70 -5.38 -22.09
C LEU A 17 19.81 -6.32 -23.29
N VAL A 18 19.93 -7.61 -23.02
CA VAL A 18 19.71 -8.66 -24.01
C VAL A 18 18.35 -8.36 -24.65
N THR A 19 18.33 -8.12 -25.96
CA THR A 19 17.10 -7.79 -26.68
C THR A 19 16.41 -9.09 -27.05
N LEU A 20 15.24 -9.32 -26.48
CA LEU A 20 14.33 -10.37 -26.94
C LEU A 20 13.50 -9.78 -28.07
N ASP A 21 13.57 -10.39 -29.25
CA ASP A 21 12.76 -9.97 -30.40
C ASP A 21 11.27 -10.09 -30.08
N SER A 22 10.48 -9.13 -30.55
CA SER A 22 9.06 -9.03 -30.18
C SER A 22 8.26 -10.23 -30.68
N GLU A 23 8.62 -10.79 -31.84
CA GLU A 23 7.98 -11.99 -32.41
C GLU A 23 8.29 -13.24 -31.58
N LEU A 24 9.56 -13.43 -31.19
CA LEU A 24 9.97 -14.54 -30.34
C LEU A 24 9.32 -14.45 -28.96
N ALA A 25 9.25 -13.24 -28.38
CA ALA A 25 8.56 -13.01 -27.11
C ALA A 25 7.08 -13.42 -27.18
N ASN A 26 6.38 -13.01 -28.25
CA ASN A 26 4.97 -13.36 -28.45
C ASN A 26 4.78 -14.87 -28.63
N ALA A 27 5.65 -15.54 -29.39
CA ALA A 27 5.61 -16.98 -29.58
C ALA A 27 5.79 -17.73 -28.25
N LEU A 28 6.78 -17.34 -27.44
CA LEU A 28 7.01 -17.93 -26.13
C LEU A 28 5.83 -17.71 -25.18
N ILE A 29 5.25 -16.51 -25.16
CA ILE A 29 4.07 -16.19 -24.34
C ILE A 29 2.88 -17.05 -24.76
N SER A 30 2.63 -17.20 -26.07
CA SER A 30 1.54 -18.08 -26.54
C SER A 30 1.73 -19.53 -26.13
N ARG A 31 2.97 -20.04 -26.13
CA ARG A 31 3.31 -21.40 -25.66
C ARG A 31 3.16 -21.56 -24.15
N VAL A 32 3.48 -20.53 -23.36
CA VAL A 32 3.23 -20.58 -21.90
C VAL A 32 1.73 -20.66 -21.62
N LEU A 33 0.91 -19.98 -22.42
CA LEU A 33 -0.55 -19.95 -22.28
C LEU A 33 -1.25 -21.18 -22.89
N SER A 34 -0.57 -22.00 -23.71
CA SER A 34 -1.21 -23.06 -24.52
C SER A 34 -1.59 -24.33 -23.75
N GLY A 35 -1.70 -24.32 -22.43
CA GLY A 35 -2.31 -25.40 -21.63
C GLY A 35 -1.49 -26.70 -21.50
N ASP A 36 -0.59 -27.00 -22.43
CA ASP A 36 0.35 -28.12 -22.33
C ASP A 36 1.42 -27.85 -21.27
N LYS A 37 1.45 -28.69 -20.23
CA LYS A 37 2.30 -28.48 -19.05
C LYS A 37 3.80 -28.49 -19.39
N ALA A 38 4.25 -29.45 -20.21
CA ALA A 38 5.66 -29.61 -20.56
C ALA A 38 6.18 -28.45 -21.44
N ASP A 39 5.38 -28.02 -22.41
CA ASP A 39 5.71 -26.91 -23.30
C ASP A 39 5.62 -25.56 -22.58
N SER A 40 4.69 -25.41 -21.63
CA SER A 40 4.57 -24.22 -20.80
C SER A 40 5.79 -24.03 -19.90
N GLU A 41 6.30 -25.11 -19.30
CA GLU A 41 7.47 -25.06 -18.42
C GLU A 41 8.76 -24.76 -19.18
N THR A 42 8.95 -25.36 -20.35
CA THR A 42 10.10 -25.08 -21.21
C THR A 42 10.10 -23.64 -21.71
N ALA A 43 8.97 -23.16 -22.26
CA ALA A 43 8.84 -21.77 -22.71
C ALA A 43 9.00 -20.76 -21.56
N PHE A 44 8.48 -21.08 -20.37
CA PHE A 44 8.69 -20.23 -19.19
C PHE A 44 10.16 -20.20 -18.77
N GLY A 45 10.83 -21.35 -18.79
CA GLY A 45 12.27 -21.46 -18.51
C GLY A 45 13.10 -20.60 -19.44
N GLU A 46 12.82 -20.64 -20.75
CA GLU A 46 13.47 -19.78 -21.74
C GLU A 46 13.28 -18.29 -21.40
N ILE A 47 12.05 -17.84 -21.14
CA ILE A 47 11.77 -16.46 -20.73
C ILE A 47 12.56 -16.08 -19.45
N CYS A 48 12.64 -16.98 -18.48
CA CYS A 48 13.39 -16.74 -17.24
C CYS A 48 14.87 -16.47 -17.52
N THR A 49 15.50 -17.21 -18.43
CA THR A 49 16.92 -16.99 -18.77
C THR A 49 17.19 -15.57 -19.29
N TYR A 50 16.27 -15.02 -20.09
CA TYR A 50 16.38 -13.65 -20.60
C TYR A 50 16.15 -12.58 -19.51
N LEU A 51 15.29 -12.86 -18.53
CA LEU A 51 14.98 -11.93 -17.44
C LEU A 51 15.95 -12.03 -16.25
N GLU A 52 16.69 -13.13 -16.11
CA GLU A 52 17.60 -13.40 -15.00
C GLU A 52 18.58 -12.25 -14.71
N PRO A 53 19.24 -11.60 -15.69
CA PRO A 53 20.12 -10.47 -15.42
C PRO A 53 19.38 -9.29 -14.76
N GLY A 54 18.13 -9.04 -15.17
CA GLY A 54 17.30 -7.98 -14.62
C GLY A 54 16.81 -8.31 -13.21
N ILE A 55 16.41 -9.56 -12.96
CA ILE A 55 16.02 -10.05 -11.63
C ILE A 55 17.21 -9.99 -10.68
N ARG A 56 18.41 -10.41 -11.09
CA ARG A 56 19.64 -10.31 -10.28
C ARG A 56 19.97 -8.86 -9.88
N CYS A 57 19.75 -7.90 -10.76
CA CYS A 57 19.90 -6.49 -10.43
C CYS A 57 18.85 -6.01 -9.42
N LEU A 58 17.62 -6.52 -9.51
CA LEU A 58 16.55 -6.21 -8.56
C LEU A 58 16.81 -6.79 -7.17
N LEU A 59 17.28 -8.04 -7.10
CA LEU A 59 17.61 -8.72 -5.82
C LEU A 59 18.68 -7.98 -5.01
N LYS A 60 19.59 -7.25 -5.66
CA LYS A 60 20.61 -6.45 -4.97
C LYS A 60 20.05 -5.22 -4.25
N VAL A 61 18.87 -4.75 -4.66
CA VAL A 61 18.27 -3.50 -4.17
C VAL A 61 17.00 -3.77 -3.37
N ALA A 62 16.29 -4.84 -3.69
CA ALA A 62 15.08 -5.26 -2.99
C ALA A 62 15.44 -5.82 -1.61
N TRP A 63 14.98 -5.14 -0.57
CA TRP A 63 15.02 -5.65 0.79
C TRP A 63 13.60 -5.68 1.36
N VAL A 64 13.12 -6.88 1.64
CA VAL A 64 11.82 -7.12 2.28
C VAL A 64 12.08 -7.73 3.64
N ARG A 65 11.57 -7.10 4.70
CA ARG A 65 11.82 -7.56 6.07
C ARG A 65 11.19 -8.93 6.28
N GLY A 66 12.00 -9.91 6.70
CA GLY A 66 11.55 -11.28 6.98
C GLY A 66 11.43 -12.18 5.75
N MET A 67 11.99 -11.78 4.61
CA MET A 67 12.12 -12.63 3.43
C MET A 67 13.58 -12.74 3.03
N ASP A 68 14.01 -13.94 2.68
CA ASP A 68 15.34 -14.19 2.15
C ASP A 68 15.42 -13.80 0.68
N THR A 69 16.64 -13.70 0.17
CA THR A 69 16.86 -13.37 -1.25
C THR A 69 16.25 -14.41 -2.19
N GLU A 70 16.17 -15.68 -1.77
CA GLU A 70 15.52 -16.73 -2.55
C GLU A 70 13.99 -16.58 -2.55
N ASP A 71 13.39 -16.17 -1.42
CA ASP A 71 11.95 -15.90 -1.37
C ASP A 71 11.59 -14.73 -2.29
N ILE A 72 12.39 -13.66 -2.28
CA ILE A 72 12.20 -12.52 -3.19
C ILE A 72 12.35 -12.98 -4.65
N ARG A 73 13.27 -13.90 -4.95
CA ARG A 73 13.43 -14.47 -6.30
C ARG A 73 12.19 -15.25 -6.70
N GLN A 74 11.64 -16.07 -5.82
CA GLN A 74 10.40 -16.81 -6.09
C GLN A 74 9.21 -15.88 -6.33
N GLU A 75 9.06 -14.80 -5.56
CA GLU A 75 8.03 -13.78 -5.80
C GLU A 75 8.22 -13.07 -7.15
N CYS A 76 9.46 -12.84 -7.58
CA CYS A 76 9.73 -12.30 -8.92
C CYS A 76 9.23 -13.25 -10.02
N LEU A 77 9.52 -14.55 -9.88
CA LEU A 77 9.08 -15.59 -10.81
C LEU A 77 7.54 -15.74 -10.79
N TYR A 78 6.94 -15.64 -9.61
CA TYR A 78 5.49 -15.62 -9.44
C TYR A 78 4.85 -14.43 -10.17
N ALA A 79 5.37 -13.21 -10.00
CA ALA A 79 4.90 -12.04 -10.75
C ALA A 79 5.08 -12.19 -12.26
N LEU A 80 6.20 -12.77 -12.70
CA LEU A 80 6.42 -13.02 -14.12
C LEU A 80 5.31 -13.93 -14.69
N ARG A 81 5.11 -15.09 -14.06
CA ARG A 81 4.17 -16.11 -14.56
C ARG A 81 2.71 -15.67 -14.49
N PHE A 82 2.29 -15.09 -13.36
CA PHE A 82 0.87 -14.84 -13.09
C PHE A 82 0.43 -13.40 -13.32
N LYS A 83 1.37 -12.45 -13.47
CA LYS A 83 1.02 -11.03 -13.67
C LYS A 83 1.57 -10.47 -14.98
N ALA A 84 2.82 -10.75 -15.33
CA ALA A 84 3.42 -10.17 -16.53
C ALA A 84 2.97 -10.90 -17.81
N ILE A 85 3.14 -12.22 -17.88
CA ILE A 85 2.77 -13.03 -19.06
C ILE A 85 1.30 -12.83 -19.47
N PRO A 86 0.29 -12.96 -18.58
CA PRO A 86 -1.12 -12.86 -18.99
C PRO A 86 -1.58 -11.43 -19.33
N ASN A 87 -0.88 -10.40 -18.86
CA ASN A 87 -1.26 -9.00 -19.08
C ASN A 87 -0.41 -8.28 -20.14
N TYR A 88 0.47 -9.00 -20.83
CA TYR A 88 1.29 -8.41 -21.88
C TYR A 88 0.48 -8.22 -23.16
N ASP A 89 0.54 -7.01 -23.71
CA ASP A 89 -0.10 -6.65 -24.98
C ASP A 89 0.95 -6.11 -25.96
N PRO A 90 1.29 -6.84 -27.03
CA PRO A 90 2.28 -6.41 -28.01
C PRO A 90 1.87 -5.14 -28.77
N LYS A 91 0.59 -4.78 -28.80
CA LYS A 91 0.10 -3.58 -29.48
C LYS A 91 0.51 -2.28 -28.79
N ARG A 92 0.97 -2.35 -27.54
CA ARG A 92 1.42 -1.18 -26.77
C ARG A 92 2.81 -0.67 -27.14
N GLY A 93 3.56 -1.42 -27.96
CA GLY A 93 4.88 -1.00 -28.46
C GLY A 93 6.02 -1.03 -27.42
N GLU A 94 5.77 -1.55 -26.23
CA GLU A 94 6.81 -1.77 -25.21
C GLU A 94 7.42 -3.16 -25.36
N SER A 95 8.74 -3.28 -25.16
CA SER A 95 9.39 -4.59 -25.15
C SER A 95 8.93 -5.42 -23.96
N PHE A 96 8.67 -6.71 -24.19
CA PHE A 96 8.24 -7.64 -23.14
C PHE A 96 9.14 -7.62 -21.91
N LEU A 97 10.47 -7.60 -22.09
CA LEU A 97 11.43 -7.56 -20.99
C LEU A 97 11.28 -6.29 -20.13
N GLY A 98 11.05 -5.14 -20.77
CA GLY A 98 10.82 -3.87 -20.07
C GLY A 98 9.53 -3.90 -19.26
N PHE A 99 8.44 -4.37 -19.89
CA PHE A 99 7.14 -4.52 -19.26
C PHE A 99 7.19 -5.52 -18.08
N ALA A 100 7.80 -6.69 -18.27
CA ALA A 100 7.94 -7.70 -17.24
C ALA A 100 8.72 -7.19 -16.03
N LEU A 101 9.85 -6.50 -16.26
CA LEU A 101 10.63 -5.88 -15.18
C LEU A 101 9.84 -4.79 -14.45
N PHE A 102 8.98 -4.04 -15.14
CA PHE A 102 8.08 -3.06 -14.52
C PHE A 102 7.06 -3.73 -13.61
N VAL A 103 6.41 -4.80 -14.06
CA VAL A 103 5.43 -5.56 -13.27
C VAL A 103 6.09 -6.19 -12.04
N ILE A 104 7.26 -6.80 -12.20
CA ILE A 104 8.04 -7.39 -11.10
C ILE A 104 8.41 -6.34 -10.07
N ARG A 105 8.92 -5.17 -10.49
CA ARG A 105 9.23 -4.04 -9.59
C ARG A 105 8.02 -3.62 -8.75
N ARG A 106 6.86 -3.48 -9.38
CA ARG A 106 5.62 -3.08 -8.69
C ARG A 106 5.15 -4.15 -7.70
N HIS A 107 5.36 -5.43 -8.03
CA HIS A 107 5.05 -6.52 -7.12
C HIS A 107 5.93 -6.49 -5.87
N ILE A 108 7.25 -6.35 -6.03
CA ILE A 108 8.20 -6.22 -4.90
C ILE A 108 7.84 -5.01 -4.04
N TRP A 109 7.54 -3.86 -4.64
CA TRP A 109 7.12 -2.66 -3.90
C TRP A 109 5.88 -2.92 -3.03
N THR A 110 4.92 -3.67 -3.58
CA THR A 110 3.70 -4.06 -2.85
C THR A 110 4.05 -4.96 -1.66
N LEU A 111 4.97 -5.93 -1.83
CA LEU A 111 5.44 -6.81 -0.75
C LEU A 111 6.14 -6.02 0.37
N VAL A 112 6.97 -5.04 0.04
CA VAL A 112 7.62 -4.14 1.02
C VAL A 112 6.58 -3.38 1.85
N ILE A 113 5.53 -2.86 1.21
CA ILE A 113 4.44 -2.16 1.93
C ILE A 113 3.66 -3.14 2.81
N HIS A 114 3.39 -4.35 2.33
CA HIS A 114 2.64 -5.34 3.10
C HIS A 114 3.40 -5.80 4.33
N SER A 115 4.71 -6.11 4.22
CA SER A 115 5.51 -6.53 5.36
C SER A 115 5.63 -5.45 6.44
N THR A 116 5.79 -4.18 6.04
CA THR A 116 5.81 -3.05 6.98
C THR A 116 4.45 -2.79 7.65
N THR A 117 3.35 -3.06 6.95
CA THR A 117 1.99 -2.91 7.51
C THR A 117 1.61 -4.07 8.43
N GLN A 118 2.02 -5.30 8.12
CA GLN A 118 1.77 -6.45 8.99
C GLN A 118 2.45 -6.27 10.35
N VAL A 119 3.69 -5.76 10.38
CA VAL A 119 4.35 -5.43 11.66
C VAL A 119 3.55 -4.39 12.46
N ARG A 120 2.98 -3.36 11.81
CA ARG A 120 2.12 -2.38 12.49
C ARG A 120 0.83 -2.99 13.02
N ARG A 121 0.22 -3.93 12.30
CA ARG A 121 -0.97 -4.65 12.76
C ARG A 121 -0.62 -5.57 13.92
N THR A 122 0.39 -6.42 13.77
CA THR A 122 0.81 -7.37 14.80
C THR A 122 1.36 -6.69 16.04
N LEU A 123 2.03 -5.54 15.95
CA LEU A 123 2.40 -4.74 17.15
C LEU A 123 1.17 -4.21 17.89
N ASN A 124 0.12 -3.80 17.18
CA ASN A 124 -1.13 -3.38 17.81
C ASN A 124 -1.89 -4.55 18.46
N PHE A 125 -1.71 -5.79 17.98
CA PHE A 125 -2.34 -6.99 18.55
C PHE A 125 -1.46 -7.75 19.57
N GLY A 126 -0.13 -7.61 19.49
CA GLY A 126 0.85 -8.47 20.17
C GLY A 126 1.11 -8.09 21.63
N ILE A 127 0.70 -6.90 22.07
CA ILE A 127 0.88 -6.46 23.46
C ILE A 127 -0.15 -7.13 24.41
N GLN A 128 -1.20 -7.77 23.89
CA GLN A 128 -2.23 -8.42 24.73
C GLN A 128 -1.88 -9.84 25.23
N MET A 129 -0.86 -10.51 24.70
CA MET A 129 -0.62 -11.94 25.02
C MET A 129 0.60 -12.21 25.91
N THR A 130 1.63 -11.35 25.84
CA THR A 130 2.90 -11.58 26.56
C THR A 130 2.83 -11.16 28.04
N LEU A 131 1.88 -10.30 28.44
CA LEU A 131 1.69 -9.90 29.83
C LEU A 131 1.04 -10.97 30.72
N LEU A 132 0.70 -12.15 30.18
CA LEU A 132 -0.02 -13.21 30.91
C LEU A 132 0.87 -14.36 31.42
N GLN A 133 2.19 -14.33 31.16
CA GLN A 133 3.07 -15.44 31.53
C GLN A 133 4.01 -15.18 32.72
N GLU A 134 4.02 -13.99 33.30
CA GLU A 134 4.85 -13.70 34.48
C GLU A 134 4.02 -13.80 35.77
N GLY A 135 3.80 -15.02 36.26
CA GLY A 135 3.23 -15.25 37.58
C GLY A 135 2.58 -16.62 37.76
N HIS A 136 3.38 -17.59 38.22
CA HIS A 136 3.01 -18.83 38.93
C HIS A 136 1.51 -19.12 39.14
N ASP A 137 0.98 -20.15 38.45
CA ASP A 137 0.30 -21.36 39.00
C ASP A 137 -0.41 -22.12 37.85
N PRO A 138 0.02 -23.35 37.46
CA PRO A 138 -0.50 -24.04 36.27
C PRO A 138 -1.96 -24.51 36.36
N ASN A 139 -2.63 -24.37 37.51
CA ASN A 139 -4.02 -24.82 37.69
C ASN A 139 -5.03 -23.67 37.92
N SER A 140 -4.59 -22.42 37.81
CA SER A 140 -5.47 -21.25 37.88
C SER A 140 -5.81 -20.76 36.48
N MET A 141 -6.58 -21.55 35.72
CA MET A 141 -7.32 -20.98 34.59
C MET A 141 -8.43 -20.11 35.19
N ARG A 142 -8.08 -18.88 35.60
CA ARG A 142 -9.05 -17.89 36.06
C ARG A 142 -9.95 -17.54 34.90
N ALA A 143 -11.13 -18.15 34.87
CA ALA A 143 -12.26 -17.68 34.09
C ALA A 143 -12.59 -16.19 34.37
N ASP A 144 -12.13 -15.64 35.50
CA ASP A 144 -12.20 -14.22 35.84
C ASP A 144 -11.43 -13.29 34.88
N LEU A 145 -10.49 -13.81 34.08
CA LEU A 145 -9.79 -13.00 33.07
C LEU A 145 -10.51 -12.98 31.70
N PHE A 146 -11.67 -13.62 31.62
CA PHE A 146 -12.64 -13.44 30.53
C PHE A 146 -13.74 -12.46 30.93
N ILE A 147 -13.53 -11.64 31.96
CA ILE A 147 -14.31 -10.41 32.09
C ILE A 147 -14.00 -9.59 30.84
N ASP A 148 -14.97 -9.59 29.94
CA ASP A 148 -15.00 -8.79 28.73
C ASP A 148 -14.51 -7.39 29.10
N THR A 149 -13.30 -7.03 28.70
CA THR A 149 -12.77 -5.66 28.90
C THR A 149 -13.55 -4.64 28.07
N LYS A 150 -14.57 -5.09 27.31
CA LYS A 150 -15.67 -4.27 26.79
C LYS A 150 -16.72 -3.88 27.83
N ALA A 151 -16.61 -4.30 29.08
CA ALA A 151 -17.05 -3.47 30.20
C ALA A 151 -16.09 -2.27 30.35
N ALA A 152 -15.84 -1.58 29.24
CA ALA A 152 -15.16 -0.31 29.24
C ALA A 152 -15.98 0.61 30.14
N GLN A 153 -15.31 1.18 31.12
CA GLN A 153 -15.92 2.09 32.08
C GLN A 153 -16.78 3.10 31.32
N PRO A 154 -18.11 3.16 31.54
CA PRO A 154 -19.01 4.00 30.75
C PRO A 154 -18.56 5.47 30.74
N THR A 155 -17.90 5.91 31.82
CA THR A 155 -17.25 7.21 31.95
C THR A 155 -16.18 7.47 30.88
N LYS A 156 -15.29 6.50 30.62
CA LYS A 156 -14.21 6.65 29.62
C LYS A 156 -14.75 6.67 28.20
N GLU A 157 -15.80 5.88 27.92
CA GLU A 157 -16.46 5.92 26.61
C GLU A 157 -17.17 7.25 26.36
N ILE A 158 -17.81 7.82 27.39
CA ILE A 158 -18.46 9.13 27.33
C ILE A 158 -17.42 10.24 27.12
N GLU A 159 -16.30 10.20 27.85
CA GLU A 159 -15.19 11.14 27.69
C GLU A 159 -14.59 11.08 26.28
N GLN A 160 -14.27 9.88 25.79
CA GLN A 160 -13.76 9.70 24.43
C GLN A 160 -14.76 10.15 23.37
N ARG A 161 -16.06 9.91 23.57
CA ARG A 161 -17.11 10.35 22.65
C ARG A 161 -17.21 11.87 22.60
N GLU A 162 -17.11 12.53 23.74
CA GLU A 162 -17.15 13.99 23.82
C GLU A 162 -15.88 14.62 23.24
N GLU A 163 -14.73 14.03 23.51
CA GLU A 163 -13.45 14.46 22.94
C GLU A 163 -13.44 14.34 21.41
N ASN A 164 -13.92 13.21 20.88
CA ASN A 164 -14.09 12.98 19.45
C ASN A 164 -15.09 13.98 18.85
N ARG A 165 -16.19 14.28 19.54
CA ARG A 165 -17.16 15.29 19.09
C ARG A 165 -16.52 16.67 18.96
N LEU A 166 -15.72 17.07 19.94
CA LEU A 166 -14.99 18.34 19.92
C LEU A 166 -13.93 18.36 18.81
N LEU A 167 -13.21 17.26 18.60
CA LEU A 167 -12.22 17.12 17.54
C LEU A 167 -12.87 17.22 16.15
N CYS A 168 -13.97 16.50 15.93
CA CYS A 168 -14.73 16.55 14.69
C CYS A 168 -15.21 17.97 14.39
N LYS A 169 -15.76 18.68 15.39
CA LYS A 169 -16.17 20.08 15.24
C LYS A 169 -15.01 21.00 14.83
N GLU A 170 -13.84 20.83 15.41
CA GLU A 170 -12.68 21.64 15.09
C GLU A 170 -12.16 21.38 13.67
N ILE A 171 -12.11 20.11 13.28
CA ILE A 171 -11.74 19.72 11.90
C ILE A 171 -12.73 20.33 10.91
N LEU A 172 -14.03 20.18 11.14
CA LEU A 172 -15.08 20.68 10.24
C LEU A 172 -15.03 22.21 10.07
N LYS A 173 -14.66 22.97 11.11
CA LYS A 173 -14.51 24.43 11.04
C LYS A 173 -13.33 24.89 10.17
N GLN A 174 -12.31 24.06 10.01
CA GLN A 174 -11.08 24.38 9.27
C GLN A 174 -11.14 23.96 7.80
N LEU A 175 -12.10 23.10 7.45
CA LEU A 175 -12.35 22.69 6.08
C LEU A 175 -13.09 23.79 5.33
N THR A 176 -12.73 23.95 4.07
CA THR A 176 -13.51 24.74 3.10
C THR A 176 -14.74 23.95 2.65
N ASP A 177 -15.76 24.63 2.13
CA ASP A 177 -17.01 23.99 1.69
C ASP A 177 -16.76 22.87 0.67
N LEU A 178 -15.81 23.07 -0.26
CA LEU A 178 -15.42 22.04 -1.23
C LEU A 178 -14.72 20.85 -0.57
N GLU A 179 -13.82 21.10 0.38
CA GLU A 179 -13.13 20.03 1.13
C GLU A 179 -14.12 19.23 1.98
N TYR A 180 -15.12 19.90 2.56
CA TYR A 180 -16.18 19.27 3.34
C TYR A 180 -17.04 18.34 2.47
N ILE A 181 -17.54 18.82 1.33
CA ILE A 181 -18.37 18.03 0.42
C ILE A 181 -17.60 16.81 -0.10
N VAL A 182 -16.33 16.98 -0.44
CA VAL A 182 -15.47 15.88 -0.88
C VAL A 182 -15.22 14.87 0.25
N LEU A 183 -14.95 15.35 1.46
CA LEU A 183 -14.75 14.47 2.61
C LEU A 183 -16.02 13.69 2.95
N GLU A 184 -17.19 14.33 2.94
CA GLU A 184 -18.47 13.69 3.20
C GLU A 184 -18.81 12.65 2.14
N GLY A 185 -18.63 12.98 0.86
CA GLY A 185 -18.89 12.04 -0.24
C GLY A 185 -18.01 10.80 -0.15
N THR A 186 -16.71 10.98 0.13
CA THR A 186 -15.78 9.86 0.30
C THR A 186 -16.05 9.06 1.58
N ALA A 187 -16.51 9.69 2.66
CA ALA A 187 -16.92 8.99 3.89
C ALA A 187 -18.15 8.09 3.68
N ARG A 188 -19.04 8.46 2.75
CA ARG A 188 -20.19 7.65 2.32
C ARG A 188 -19.82 6.54 1.32
N GLY A 189 -18.55 6.42 0.95
CA GLY A 189 -18.06 5.39 0.03
C GLY A 189 -18.24 5.69 -1.46
N LEU A 190 -18.61 6.92 -1.83
CA LEU A 190 -18.75 7.32 -3.23
C LEU A 190 -17.38 7.38 -3.93
N SER A 191 -17.35 6.99 -5.20
CA SER A 191 -16.16 7.11 -6.04
C SER A 191 -15.85 8.58 -6.36
N TYR A 192 -14.58 8.88 -6.68
CA TYR A 192 -14.17 10.25 -7.01
C TYR A 192 -14.91 10.86 -8.21
N LYS A 193 -15.40 10.03 -9.13
CA LYS A 193 -16.21 10.49 -10.28
C LYS A 193 -17.61 10.88 -9.83
N GLU A 194 -18.24 10.07 -8.98
CA GLU A 194 -19.58 10.36 -8.43
C GLU A 194 -19.56 11.60 -7.53
N VAL A 195 -18.51 11.77 -6.72
CA VAL A 195 -18.33 12.98 -5.90
C VAL A 195 -18.16 14.23 -6.78
N ARG A 196 -17.39 14.13 -7.87
CA ARG A 196 -17.28 15.23 -8.85
C ARG A 196 -18.65 15.57 -9.46
N ASP A 197 -19.39 14.56 -9.90
CA ASP A 197 -20.70 14.77 -10.56
C ASP A 197 -21.73 15.36 -9.60
N TYR A 198 -21.69 14.93 -8.33
CA TYR A 198 -22.48 15.54 -7.26
C TYR A 198 -22.13 17.02 -7.03
N ILE A 199 -20.83 17.37 -7.04
CA ILE A 199 -20.38 18.75 -6.88
C ILE A 199 -20.81 19.61 -8.08
N LEU A 200 -20.68 19.10 -9.30
CA LEU A 200 -21.11 19.80 -10.52
C LEU A 200 -22.63 19.99 -10.56
N LEU A 201 -23.40 19.04 -10.04
CA LEU A 201 -24.86 19.15 -9.93
C LEU A 201 -25.29 20.22 -8.91
N LYS A 202 -24.58 20.32 -7.78
CA LYS A 202 -24.84 21.30 -6.71
C LYS A 202 -24.30 22.70 -7.03
N HIS A 203 -23.17 22.78 -7.72
CA HIS A 203 -22.45 24.01 -8.05
C HIS A 203 -21.99 23.98 -9.51
N PRO A 204 -22.90 24.23 -10.47
CA PRO A 204 -22.59 24.17 -11.90
C PRO A 204 -21.57 25.20 -12.38
N THR A 205 -21.32 26.25 -11.57
CA THR A 205 -20.29 27.26 -11.82
C THR A 205 -18.88 26.82 -11.43
N LEU A 206 -18.74 25.70 -10.71
CA LEU A 206 -17.46 25.22 -10.19
C LEU A 206 -16.88 24.14 -11.12
N ALA A 207 -15.90 24.51 -11.95
CA ALA A 207 -15.21 23.56 -12.84
C ALA A 207 -14.27 22.64 -12.05
N VAL A 208 -14.81 21.59 -11.44
CA VAL A 208 -14.05 20.62 -10.65
C VAL A 208 -13.75 19.37 -11.48
N SER A 209 -12.45 19.05 -11.63
CA SER A 209 -12.00 17.79 -12.24
C SER A 209 -11.84 16.69 -11.19
N VAL A 210 -11.71 15.43 -11.63
CA VAL A 210 -11.43 14.29 -10.73
C VAL A 210 -10.14 14.50 -9.93
N LYS A 211 -9.13 15.15 -10.53
CA LYS A 211 -7.89 15.56 -9.85
C LYS A 211 -8.13 16.67 -8.82
N GLY A 212 -9.10 17.55 -9.07
CA GLY A 212 -9.55 18.57 -8.12
C GLY A 212 -10.16 17.96 -6.86
N VAL A 213 -10.97 16.90 -7.03
CA VAL A 213 -11.54 16.12 -5.90
C VAL A 213 -10.42 15.48 -5.08
N ASP A 214 -9.45 14.82 -5.71
CA ASP A 214 -8.31 14.20 -5.02
C ASP A 214 -7.46 15.25 -4.28
N ASN A 215 -7.18 16.40 -4.91
CA ASN A 215 -6.47 17.51 -4.29
C ASN A 215 -7.23 18.08 -3.08
N ALA A 216 -8.56 18.22 -3.16
CA ALA A 216 -9.39 18.68 -2.05
C ALA A 216 -9.36 17.67 -0.89
N LEU A 217 -9.46 16.38 -1.18
CA LEU A 217 -9.35 15.32 -0.17
C LEU A 217 -7.96 15.30 0.49
N CYS A 218 -6.90 15.50 -0.29
CA CYS A 218 -5.53 15.58 0.21
C CYS A 218 -5.36 16.76 1.18
N ARG A 219 -5.89 17.94 0.84
CA ARG A 219 -5.88 19.13 1.71
C ARG A 219 -6.72 18.92 2.96
N ALA A 220 -7.92 18.34 2.84
CA ALA A 220 -8.78 17.99 3.97
C ALA A 220 -8.06 17.07 4.97
N ARG A 221 -7.39 16.02 4.47
CA ARG A 221 -6.59 15.09 5.30
C ARG A 221 -5.39 15.78 5.95
N ALA A 222 -4.69 16.64 5.22
CA ALA A 222 -3.55 17.38 5.75
C ALA A 222 -3.98 18.32 6.90
N LYS A 223 -5.09 19.04 6.74
CA LYS A 223 -5.67 19.90 7.78
C LYS A 223 -6.10 19.09 9.01
N ALA A 224 -6.82 17.99 8.81
CA ALA A 224 -7.22 17.10 9.91
C ALA A 224 -6.00 16.57 10.68
N HIS A 225 -4.96 16.12 9.97
CA HIS A 225 -3.73 15.63 10.59
C HIS A 225 -2.99 16.73 11.36
N ALA A 226 -2.94 17.96 10.83
CA ALA A 226 -2.32 19.10 11.52
C ALA A 226 -3.02 19.42 12.86
N ILE A 227 -4.35 19.38 12.89
CA ILE A 227 -5.15 19.64 14.11
C ILE A 227 -4.88 18.56 15.17
N VAL A 228 -4.86 17.29 14.76
CA VAL A 228 -4.55 16.17 15.66
C VAL A 228 -3.14 16.29 16.24
N GLN A 229 -2.15 16.64 15.41
CA GLN A 229 -0.78 16.83 15.88
C GLN A 229 -0.66 18.02 16.86
N LYS A 230 -1.37 19.12 16.58
CA LYS A 230 -1.39 20.29 17.46
C LYS A 230 -1.99 19.95 18.83
N ARG A 231 -3.05 19.14 18.89
CA ARG A 231 -3.61 18.67 20.17
C ARG A 231 -2.63 17.79 20.94
N LYS A 232 -2.00 16.83 20.27
CA LYS A 232 -0.98 15.96 20.90
C LYS A 232 0.19 16.75 21.47
N GLN A 233 0.62 17.81 20.79
CA GLN A 233 1.66 18.71 21.29
C GLN A 233 1.18 19.48 22.54
N LEU A 234 -0.03 20.02 22.52
CA LEU A 234 -0.61 20.72 23.67
C LEU A 234 -0.85 19.82 24.88
N GLU A 235 -1.16 18.55 24.67
CA GLU A 235 -1.29 17.54 25.73
C GLU A 235 0.08 17.19 26.33
N ALA A 236 1.10 16.99 25.48
CA ALA A 236 2.47 16.73 25.93
C ALA A 236 3.15 17.93 26.63
N GLU A 237 2.67 19.15 26.40
CA GLU A 237 3.11 20.36 27.11
C GLU A 237 2.40 20.58 28.47
N ARG A 238 1.32 19.83 28.73
CA ARG A 238 0.54 19.90 29.98
C ARG A 238 0.91 18.82 30.99
N GLU A 239 1.62 17.78 30.56
CA GLU A 239 2.22 16.72 31.39
C GLU A 239 3.64 17.10 31.84
#